data_AF-A0A2I0VT85-F1
#
_entry.id   AF-A0A2I0VT85-F1
#
_cell.length_a   1.000
_cell.length_b   1.000
_cell.length_c   1.000
_cell.angle_alpha   90.00
_cell.angle_beta   90.00
_cell.angle_gamma   90.00
#
_symmetry.space_group_name_H-M   'P 1'
#
loop_
_entity.id
_entity.type
_entity.pdbx_description
1 polymer ?
#
loop_
_entity_poly.entity_id
_entity_poly.type
_entity_poly.pdbx_seq_one_letter_code
_entity_poly.pdbx_strand_id
1 'polypeptide(L)' 'MRSIRNLLSLMNFMISHIFREGNVCADWLANKGSHLVGYEEIDISNLDLSFRGMLLVDKASLPYIRHG' A
#
# COMPACT_ATOMS: atom_id res chain seq x y z
N MET A 1 14.77 -2.76 13.09
CA MET A 1 15.58 -2.50 11.88
C MET A 1 16.53 -3.63 11.50
N ARG A 2 17.35 -4.18 12.41
CA ARG A 2 18.28 -5.28 12.06
C ARG A 2 17.59 -6.51 11.45
N SER A 3 16.38 -6.84 11.93
CA SER A 3 15.57 -7.94 11.38
C SER A 3 15.21 -7.73 9.91
N ILE A 4 14.68 -6.57 9.54
CA ILE A 4 14.32 -6.24 8.16
C ILE A 4 15.56 -6.24 7.26
N ARG A 5 16.67 -5.66 7.71
CA ARG A 5 17.93 -5.65 6.95
C ARG A 5 18.45 -7.06 6.68
N ASN A 6 18.39 -7.94 7.68
CA ASN A 6 18.79 -9.33 7.53
C ASN A 6 17.87 -10.06 6.53
N LEU A 7 16.56 -9.84 6.61
CA LEU A 7 15.61 -10.43 5.66
C LEU A 7 15.88 -9.96 4.22
N LEU A 8 16.12 -8.66 4.05
CA LEU A 8 16.44 -8.06 2.75
C LEU A 8 17.75 -8.61 2.17
N SER A 9 18.74 -8.95 2.99
CA SER A 9 20.00 -9.54 2.52
C SER A 9 19.84 -10.93 1.88
N LEU A 10 18.70 -11.58 2.10
CA LEU A 10 18.35 -12.87 1.49
C LEU A 10 17.61 -12.70 0.15
N MET A 11 17.37 -11.48 -0.30
CA MET A 11 16.60 -11.15 -1.50
C MET A 11 17.43 -10.29 -2.46
N ASN A 12 17.17 -10.42 -3.76
CA ASN A 12 17.65 -9.44 -4.73
C ASN A 12 16.61 -8.31 -4.81
N PHE A 13 16.95 -7.11 -4.32
CA PHE A 13 16.00 -6.00 -4.23
C PHE A 13 16.63 -4.67 -4.68
N MET A 14 15.77 -3.73 -5.05
CA MET A 14 16.11 -2.34 -5.33
C MET A 14 15.24 -1.44 -4.46
N ILE A 15 15.82 -0.39 -3.88
CA ILE A 15 15.08 0.63 -3.14
C ILE A 15 15.03 1.88 -4.01
N SER A 16 13.82 2.35 -4.29
CA SER A 16 13.56 3.63 -4.95
C SER A 16 12.65 4.46 -4.07
N HIS A 17 12.87 5.78 -4.06
CA HIS A 17 11.97 6.71 -3.39
C HIS A 17 10.75 6.99 -4.29
N ILE A 18 9.56 6.89 -3.72
CA ILE A 18 8.30 7.29 -4.37
C ILE A 18 7.69 8.44 -3.57
N PHE A 19 7.05 9.37 -4.27
CA PHE A 19 6.28 10.43 -3.60
C PHE A 19 5.08 9.82 -2.86
N ARG A 20 4.62 10.47 -1.81
CA ARG A 20 3.52 9.97 -0.96
C ARG A 20 2.27 9.67 -1.77
N GLU A 21 2.00 10.49 -2.77
CA GLU A 21 0.87 10.37 -3.69
C GLU A 21 0.94 9.13 -4.58
N GLY A 22 2.15 8.59 -4.82
CA GLY A 22 2.34 7.33 -5.53
C GLY A 22 2.26 6.09 -4.64
N ASN A 23 1.86 6.26 -3.37
CA ASN A 23 1.83 5.19 -2.37
C ASN A 23 0.51 5.15 -1.58
N VAL A 24 -0.57 5.66 -2.18
CA VAL A 24 -1.87 5.83 -1.50
C VAL A 24 -2.46 4.49 -1.08
N CYS A 25 -2.39 3.45 -1.92
CA CYS A 25 -2.83 2.11 -1.52
C CYS A 25 -2.05 1.56 -0.32
N ALA A 26 -0.75 1.80 -0.22
CA ALA A 26 0.04 1.38 0.93
C ALA A 26 -0.30 2.18 2.20
N ASP A 27 -0.57 3.49 2.07
CA ASP A 27 -1.04 4.33 3.20
C ASP A 27 -2.41 3.83 3.69
N TRP A 28 -3.33 3.48 2.79
CA TRP A 28 -4.62 2.90 3.17
C TRP A 28 -4.45 1.56 3.91
N LEU A 29 -3.60 0.66 3.42
CA LEU A 29 -3.34 -0.63 4.06
C LEU A 29 -2.69 -0.46 5.44
N ALA A 30 -1.73 0.45 5.58
CA ALA A 30 -1.09 0.76 6.85
C ALA A 30 -2.09 1.31 7.87
N ASN A 31 -2.96 2.24 7.44
CA ASN A 31 -4.02 2.79 8.29
C ASN A 31 -5.09 1.75 8.64
N LYS A 32 -5.50 0.88 7.72
CA LYS A 32 -6.42 -0.21 8.07
C LYS A 32 -5.79 -1.14 9.09
N GLY A 33 -4.56 -1.57 8.83
CA GLY A 33 -3.80 -2.47 9.70
C GLY A 33 -3.52 -1.91 11.09
N SER A 34 -3.32 -0.60 11.24
CA SER A 34 -3.06 0.01 12.55
C SER A 34 -4.24 -0.08 13.52
N HIS A 35 -5.46 -0.27 13.00
CA HIS A 35 -6.67 -0.46 13.80
C HIS A 35 -6.99 -1.94 14.08
N LEU A 36 -6.23 -2.88 13.50
CA LEU A 36 -6.43 -4.31 13.72
C LEU A 36 -5.72 -4.79 14.98
N VAL A 37 -6.41 -5.60 15.76
CA VAL A 37 -5.83 -6.28 16.94
C VAL A 37 -5.00 -7.51 16.51
N GLY A 38 -5.18 -7.99 15.28
CA GLY A 38 -4.51 -9.17 14.74
C GLY A 38 -4.45 -9.15 13.21
N TYR A 39 -4.61 -10.31 12.61
CA TYR A 39 -4.58 -10.47 11.16
C TYR A 39 -6.00 -10.47 10.58
N GLU A 40 -6.19 -9.74 9.49
CA GLU A 40 -7.39 -9.80 8.66
C GLU A 40 -6.94 -10.09 7.22
N GLU A 41 -7.52 -11.13 6.62
CA GLU A 41 -7.36 -11.39 5.20
C GLU A 41 -8.29 -10.48 4.41
N ILE A 42 -7.75 -9.78 3.41
CA ILE A 42 -8.54 -8.91 2.55
C ILE A 42 -9.13 -9.73 1.40
N ASP A 43 -10.46 -9.86 1.36
CA ASP A 43 -11.17 -10.46 0.24
C ASP A 43 -11.18 -9.50 -0.97
N ILE A 44 -10.43 -9.86 -2.00
CA ILE A 44 -10.30 -9.09 -3.25
C ILE A 44 -11.64 -9.02 -4.01
N SER A 45 -12.53 -9.99 -3.81
CA SER A 45 -13.85 -10.04 -4.44
C SER A 45 -14.81 -9.02 -3.83
N ASN A 46 -14.57 -8.62 -2.58
CA ASN A 46 -15.41 -7.74 -1.78
C ASN A 46 -14.61 -6.60 -1.13
N LEU A 47 -13.78 -5.94 -1.93
CA LEU A 47 -13.01 -4.78 -1.47
C LEU A 47 -13.93 -3.60 -1.17
N ASP A 48 -13.56 -2.83 -0.15
CA ASP A 48 -14.10 -1.50 0.07
C ASP A 48 -14.03 -0.68 -1.23
N LEU A 49 -15.14 -0.01 -1.57
CA LEU A 49 -15.25 0.71 -2.85
C LEU A 49 -14.16 1.76 -3.02
N SER A 50 -13.78 2.44 -1.93
CA SER A 50 -12.72 3.45 -2.00
C SER A 50 -11.37 2.80 -2.32
N PHE A 51 -11.04 1.68 -1.66
CA PHE A 51 -9.79 0.96 -1.92
C PHE A 51 -9.74 0.35 -3.32
N ARG A 52 -10.85 -0.19 -3.80
CA ARG A 52 -10.96 -0.63 -5.20
C ARG A 52 -10.72 0.53 -6.18
N GLY A 53 -11.27 1.71 -5.91
CA GLY A 53 -11.02 2.91 -6.70
C GLY A 53 -9.54 3.30 -6.71
N MET A 54 -8.90 3.30 -5.54
CA MET A 54 -7.46 3.61 -5.41
C MET A 54 -6.59 2.65 -6.22
N LEU A 55 -6.86 1.35 -6.17
CA LEU A 55 -6.15 0.34 -6.96
C LEU A 55 -6.30 0.55 -8.48
N LEU A 56 -7.49 0.95 -8.94
CA LEU A 56 -7.73 1.22 -10.35
C LEU A 56 -6.96 2.44 -10.84
N VAL A 57 -6.89 3.49 -10.02
CA VAL A 57 -6.11 4.70 -10.31
C VAL A 57 -4.61 4.38 -10.39
N ASP A 58 -4.08 3.66 -9.39
CA ASP A 58 -2.67 3.23 -9.37
C ASP A 58 -2.33 2.35 -10.58
N LYS A 59 -3.18 1.37 -10.90
CA LYS A 59 -2.98 0.47 -12.06
C LYS A 59 -3.00 1.23 -13.39
N ALA A 60 -3.83 2.28 -13.49
CA ALA A 60 -3.91 3.12 -14.68
C ALA A 60 -2.82 4.20 -14.72
N SER A 61 -1.95 4.30 -13.69
CA SER A 61 -0.96 5.38 -13.54
C SER A 61 -1.60 6.78 -13.61
N LEU A 62 -2.84 6.90 -13.15
CA LEU A 62 -3.57 8.16 -13.13
C LEU A 62 -3.23 8.96 -11.88
N PRO A 63 -3.19 10.31 -11.95
CA PRO A 63 -2.97 11.12 -10.78
C PRO A 63 -4.17 11.08 -9.85
N TYR A 64 -3.91 11.04 -8.54
CA TYR A 64 -4.95 11.26 -7.52
C TYR A 64 -5.41 12.73 -7.56
N ILE A 65 -6.73 12.94 -7.68
CA ILE A 65 -7.33 14.28 -7.73
C ILE A 65 -7.23 14.94 -6.35
N ARG A 66 -6.53 16.08 -6.26
CA ARG A 66 -6.54 16.94 -5.07
C ARG A 66 -7.73 17.89 -5.16
N HIS A 67 -8.55 17.97 -4.12
CA HIS A 67 -9.33 19.18 -3.89
C HIS A 67 -8.42 20.13 -3.10
N GLY A 68 -8.11 21.28 -3.70
CA GLY A 68 -7.37 22.36 -3.05
C GLY A 68 -8.29 23.22 -2.18
#